data_AF-A0A3C1S9D4-F1
#
_entry.id   AF-A0A3C1S9D4-F1
#
_cell.length_a   1.000
_cell.length_b   1.000
_cell.length_c   1.000
_cell.angle_alpha   90.00
_cell.angle_beta   90.00
_cell.angle_gamma   90.00
#
_symmetry.space_group_name_H-M   'P 1'
#
loop_
_entity.id
_entity.type
_entity.pdbx_description
1 polymer ?
#
loop_
_entity_poly.entity_id
_entity_poly.type
_entity_poly.pdbx_seq_one_letter_code
_entity_poly.pdbx_strand_id
1 'polypeptide(L)'
;MAIDDGKYDADWKENSFTNYLASFMRKHEYVEQYHILIKVQIQEDNNNLPIDENDPDKQPIIDLWLANWYHTKNANEYFIEAKNLSENDWQKKSGSTVDASKQRGRYINTGIDNFVSGRYPFGCLVGYVVQGKAHNIVNKLNELLKKRRRKTEILIKNQFIHNFETCYISTHLMSNKNSIHLKHIFLKF
;
A
#
# COMPACT_ATOMS: atom_id res chain seq x y z
N MET A 1 6.77 17.18 -7.03
CA MET A 1 6.57 15.73 -6.82
C MET A 1 5.24 15.31 -7.45
N ALA A 2 4.93 14.01 -7.61
CA ALA A 2 3.62 13.56 -8.13
C ALA A 2 2.42 14.14 -7.37
N ILE A 3 2.64 14.44 -6.09
CA ILE A 3 1.66 15.01 -5.16
C ILE A 3 1.49 16.53 -5.34
N ASP A 4 2.48 17.22 -5.90
CA ASP A 4 2.51 18.69 -5.93
C ASP A 4 2.12 19.28 -7.28
N ASP A 5 2.13 18.49 -8.35
CA ASP A 5 1.91 19.02 -9.70
C ASP A 5 0.42 19.17 -10.07
N GLY A 6 -0.47 18.63 -9.23
CA GLY A 6 -1.92 18.83 -9.30
C GLY A 6 -2.62 18.17 -10.49
N LYS A 7 -1.93 17.32 -11.28
CA LYS A 7 -2.50 16.71 -12.50
C LYS A 7 -3.12 15.34 -12.25
N TYR A 8 -3.84 15.20 -11.14
CA TYR A 8 -4.59 13.99 -10.81
C TYR A 8 -6.09 14.27 -10.78
N ASP A 9 -6.89 13.20 -10.90
CA ASP A 9 -8.34 13.27 -10.70
C ASP A 9 -8.72 12.41 -9.49
N ALA A 10 -9.49 12.97 -8.56
CA ALA A 10 -9.99 12.23 -7.40
C ALA A 10 -10.80 10.99 -7.80
N ASP A 11 -11.40 10.97 -9.00
CA ASP A 11 -12.17 9.83 -9.51
C ASP A 11 -11.30 8.63 -9.93
N TRP A 12 -9.97 8.81 -10.03
CA TRP A 12 -9.02 7.80 -10.47
C TRP A 12 -9.09 6.51 -9.64
N LYS A 13 -8.80 5.41 -10.32
CA LYS A 13 -8.63 4.09 -9.69
C LYS A 13 -7.23 4.00 -9.07
N GLU A 14 -7.05 3.07 -8.15
CA GLU A 14 -5.78 2.78 -7.46
C GLU A 14 -4.61 2.68 -8.45
N ASN A 15 -4.77 1.88 -9.52
CA ASN A 15 -3.70 1.68 -10.51
C ASN A 15 -3.35 2.95 -11.31
N SER A 16 -4.29 3.90 -11.45
CA SER A 16 -4.01 5.19 -12.11
C SER A 16 -3.09 6.04 -11.23
N PHE A 17 -3.38 6.15 -9.92
CA PHE A 17 -2.50 6.82 -8.96
C PHE A 17 -1.13 6.14 -8.88
N THR A 18 -1.09 4.81 -8.85
CA THR A 18 0.16 4.04 -8.83
C THR A 18 1.01 4.26 -10.07
N ASN A 19 0.42 4.18 -11.27
CA ASN A 19 1.13 4.48 -12.52
C ASN A 19 1.66 5.92 -12.53
N TYR A 20 0.85 6.85 -12.04
CA TYR A 20 1.22 8.25 -11.97
C TYR A 20 2.42 8.46 -11.04
N LEU A 21 2.37 7.94 -9.81
CA LEU A 21 3.47 7.96 -8.86
C LEU A 21 4.75 7.33 -9.44
N ALA A 22 4.62 6.15 -10.05
CA ALA A 22 5.74 5.45 -10.66
C ALA A 22 6.43 6.26 -11.77
N SER A 23 5.69 7.09 -12.51
CA SER A 23 6.25 7.95 -13.57
C SER A 23 7.22 9.01 -13.04
N PHE A 24 7.02 9.49 -11.81
CA PHE A 24 7.94 10.39 -11.13
C PHE A 24 9.09 9.61 -10.49
N MET A 25 8.78 8.50 -9.81
CA MET A 25 9.81 7.67 -9.17
C MET A 25 10.87 7.25 -10.17
N ARG A 26 10.47 6.75 -11.35
CA ARG A 26 11.38 6.30 -12.42
C ARG A 26 12.34 7.37 -12.95
N LYS A 27 12.02 8.66 -12.76
CA LYS A 27 12.85 9.79 -13.20
C LYS A 27 13.75 10.32 -12.07
N HIS A 28 13.63 9.79 -10.86
CA HIS A 28 14.39 10.25 -9.71
C HIS A 28 15.85 9.75 -9.82
N GLU A 29 16.83 10.60 -9.50
CA GLU A 29 18.26 10.27 -9.60
C GLU A 29 18.64 8.98 -8.83
N TYR A 30 18.03 8.79 -7.65
CA TYR A 30 18.19 7.59 -6.84
C TYR A 30 17.79 6.28 -7.51
N VAL A 31 16.92 6.31 -8.52
CA VAL A 31 16.60 5.08 -9.29
C VAL A 31 17.82 4.58 -10.04
N GLU A 32 18.57 5.48 -10.67
CA GLU A 32 19.80 5.13 -11.37
C GLU A 32 20.93 4.86 -10.36
N GLN A 33 21.13 5.75 -9.39
CA GLN A 33 22.21 5.65 -8.40
C GLN A 33 22.16 4.33 -7.61
N TYR A 34 20.97 3.89 -7.20
CA TYR A 34 20.78 2.67 -6.42
C TYR A 34 20.29 1.48 -7.24
N HIS A 35 20.32 1.58 -8.57
CA HIS A 35 19.98 0.49 -9.48
C HIS A 35 18.59 -0.13 -9.21
N ILE A 36 17.57 0.73 -9.04
CA ILE A 36 16.21 0.35 -8.63
C ILE A 36 15.30 0.10 -9.84
N LEU A 37 14.92 -1.14 -10.07
CA LEU A 37 13.88 -1.50 -11.02
C LEU A 37 12.51 -1.17 -10.43
N ILE A 38 11.65 -0.49 -11.19
CA ILE A 38 10.29 -0.12 -10.78
C ILE A 38 9.27 -0.73 -11.74
N LYS A 39 8.55 -1.73 -11.28
CA LYS A 39 7.43 -2.32 -12.02
C LYS A 39 6.11 -1.99 -11.31
N VAL A 40 5.04 -1.92 -12.09
CA VAL A 40 3.67 -1.68 -11.63
C VAL A 40 2.81 -2.85 -12.07
N GLN A 41 1.81 -3.18 -11.27
CA GLN A 41 0.84 -4.26 -11.57
C GLN A 41 1.53 -5.60 -11.85
N ILE A 42 2.30 -6.10 -10.89
CA ILE A 42 3.04 -7.37 -11.01
C ILE A 42 2.28 -8.49 -10.30
N GLN A 43 2.16 -9.63 -10.99
CA GLN A 43 1.77 -10.88 -10.36
C GLN A 43 2.98 -11.45 -9.61
N GLU A 44 2.75 -11.94 -8.41
CA GLU A 44 3.80 -12.59 -7.62
C GLU A 44 4.21 -13.93 -8.27
N ASP A 45 5.51 -14.16 -8.42
CA ASP A 45 6.06 -15.42 -8.94
C ASP A 45 5.93 -16.54 -7.88
N ASN A 46 4.84 -17.31 -7.96
CA ASN A 46 4.55 -18.40 -7.03
C ASN A 46 5.27 -19.70 -7.47
N ASN A 47 6.60 -19.69 -7.40
CA ASN A 47 7.45 -20.75 -7.98
C ASN A 47 7.33 -22.16 -7.36
N ASN A 48 6.52 -22.37 -6.29
CA ASN A 48 6.55 -23.60 -5.48
C ASN A 48 5.17 -24.18 -5.06
N LEU A 49 4.05 -23.83 -5.69
CA LEU A 49 2.72 -24.35 -5.29
C LEU A 49 2.01 -25.09 -6.44
N PRO A 50 1.22 -26.14 -6.16
CA PRO A 50 0.51 -26.90 -7.20
C PRO A 50 -0.44 -26.01 -8.01
N ILE A 51 -0.43 -26.16 -9.34
CA ILE A 51 -1.18 -25.33 -10.30
C ILE A 51 -2.69 -25.30 -10.00
N ASP A 52 -3.26 -26.39 -9.47
CA ASP A 52 -4.70 -26.52 -9.23
C ASP A 52 -5.21 -25.72 -8.01
N GLU A 53 -4.34 -25.43 -7.03
CA GLU A 53 -4.66 -24.61 -5.86
C GLU A 53 -4.35 -23.12 -6.07
N ASN A 54 -3.67 -22.78 -7.18
CA ASN A 54 -3.00 -21.50 -7.34
C ASN A 54 -3.12 -20.95 -8.77
N ASP A 55 -4.36 -20.87 -9.28
CA ASP A 55 -4.70 -20.27 -10.58
C ASP A 55 -4.01 -18.90 -10.77
N PRO A 56 -3.06 -18.77 -11.72
CA PRO A 56 -2.33 -17.53 -12.00
C PRO A 56 -3.26 -16.35 -12.31
N ASP A 57 -4.41 -16.60 -12.93
CA ASP A 57 -5.39 -15.58 -13.27
C ASP A 57 -6.16 -15.07 -12.04
N LYS A 58 -6.08 -15.78 -10.91
CA LYS A 58 -6.68 -15.40 -9.63
C LYS A 58 -5.66 -14.84 -8.64
N GLN A 59 -4.38 -14.74 -9.02
CA GLN A 59 -3.36 -14.21 -8.12
C GLN A 59 -3.57 -12.71 -7.87
N PRO A 60 -3.40 -12.25 -6.62
CA PRO A 60 -3.38 -10.83 -6.31
C PRO A 60 -2.29 -10.12 -7.12
N ILE A 61 -2.63 -8.96 -7.65
CA ILE A 61 -1.70 -8.10 -8.39
C ILE A 61 -1.16 -7.06 -7.42
N ILE A 62 0.15 -7.03 -7.22
CA ILE A 62 0.82 -6.01 -6.43
C ILE A 62 0.81 -4.70 -7.21
N ASP A 63 0.46 -3.61 -6.53
CA ASP A 63 0.40 -2.28 -7.15
C ASP A 63 1.77 -1.84 -7.67
N LEU A 64 2.81 -1.92 -6.84
CA LEU A 64 4.17 -1.51 -7.22
C LEU A 64 5.23 -2.43 -6.60
N TRP A 65 6.23 -2.78 -7.40
CA TRP A 65 7.35 -3.63 -7.01
C TRP A 65 8.66 -2.93 -7.32
N LEU A 66 9.52 -2.86 -6.32
CA LEU A 66 10.89 -2.34 -6.43
C LEU A 66 11.87 -3.49 -6.29
N ALA A 67 12.91 -3.50 -7.11
CA ALA A 67 14.03 -4.42 -6.93
C ALA A 67 15.37 -3.76 -7.23
N ASN A 68 16.44 -4.20 -6.58
CA ASN A 68 17.78 -3.85 -7.02
C ASN A 68 18.25 -4.83 -8.11
N TRP A 69 18.60 -4.35 -9.30
CA TRP A 69 18.99 -5.23 -10.42
C TRP A 69 20.47 -5.69 -10.40
N TYR A 70 21.28 -5.17 -9.48
CA TYR A 70 22.71 -5.55 -9.33
C TYR A 70 22.92 -6.68 -8.30
N HIS A 71 22.00 -6.83 -7.35
CA HIS A 71 22.08 -7.83 -6.29
C HIS A 71 20.93 -8.85 -6.42
N THR A 72 21.21 -9.98 -7.06
CA THR A 72 20.20 -11.00 -7.47
C THR A 72 19.84 -12.04 -6.40
N LYS A 73 20.42 -11.99 -5.20
CA LYS A 73 20.09 -12.95 -4.12
C LYS A 73 19.02 -12.38 -3.19
N ASN A 74 17.77 -12.78 -3.37
CA ASN A 74 16.58 -12.82 -2.47
C ASN A 74 16.29 -11.67 -1.47
N ALA A 75 17.11 -10.62 -1.37
CA ALA A 75 17.07 -9.64 -0.29
C ALA A 75 16.74 -8.22 -0.76
N ASN A 76 16.39 -8.04 -2.04
CA ASN A 76 16.28 -6.70 -2.64
C ASN A 76 14.91 -6.39 -3.23
N GLU A 77 13.91 -7.23 -3.00
CA GLU A 77 12.55 -6.96 -3.46
C GLU A 77 11.76 -6.21 -2.38
N TYR A 78 11.00 -5.20 -2.83
CA TYR A 78 10.15 -4.39 -1.97
C TYR A 78 8.77 -4.24 -2.61
N PHE A 79 7.77 -4.79 -1.93
CA PHE A 79 6.39 -4.81 -2.39
C PHE A 79 5.62 -3.61 -1.82
N ILE A 80 4.87 -2.93 -2.66
CA ILE A 80 4.01 -1.82 -2.25
C ILE A 80 2.59 -2.14 -2.69
N GLU A 81 1.72 -2.36 -1.71
CA GLU A 81 0.29 -2.46 -1.92
C GLU A 81 -0.34 -1.09 -1.68
N ALA A 82 -1.18 -0.62 -2.58
CA ALA A 82 -1.84 0.67 -2.50
C ALA A 82 -3.35 0.53 -2.34
N LYS A 83 -3.95 1.49 -1.64
CA LYS A 83 -5.40 1.61 -1.54
C LYS A 83 -5.84 3.06 -1.58
N ASN A 84 -6.94 3.32 -2.29
CA ASN A 84 -7.62 4.62 -2.23
C ASN A 84 -8.34 4.74 -0.90
N LEU A 85 -8.18 5.90 -0.25
CA LEU A 85 -8.78 6.21 1.03
C LEU A 85 -9.42 7.59 1.02
N SER A 86 -10.61 7.65 1.58
CA SER A 86 -11.36 8.87 1.81
C SER A 86 -11.73 8.96 3.28
N GLU A 87 -11.81 10.17 3.81
CA GLU A 87 -12.25 10.40 5.17
C GLU A 87 -13.74 10.11 5.32
N ASN A 88 -14.56 10.62 4.40
CA ASN A 88 -16.01 10.48 4.36
C ASN A 88 -16.46 10.00 2.97
N ASP A 89 -17.70 9.52 2.89
CA ASP A 89 -18.32 9.17 1.62
C ASP A 89 -18.46 10.41 0.74
N TRP A 90 -18.32 10.24 -0.57
CA TRP A 90 -18.42 11.33 -1.53
C TRP A 90 -18.86 10.82 -2.90
N GLN A 91 -19.40 11.72 -3.74
CA GLN A 91 -19.84 11.36 -5.09
C GLN A 91 -18.77 11.67 -6.14
N LYS A 92 -18.47 10.67 -6.97
CA LYS A 92 -17.66 10.84 -8.18
C LYS A 92 -18.37 11.74 -9.18
N LYS A 93 -17.61 12.31 -10.12
CA LYS A 93 -18.17 13.05 -11.27
C LYS A 93 -19.10 12.17 -12.11
N SER A 94 -18.86 10.86 -12.10
CA SER A 94 -19.72 9.87 -12.76
C SER A 94 -21.09 9.65 -12.09
N GLY A 95 -21.34 10.29 -10.93
CA GLY A 95 -22.55 10.10 -10.10
C GLY A 95 -22.49 8.88 -9.16
N SER A 96 -21.41 8.10 -9.18
CA SER A 96 -21.25 6.96 -8.26
C SER A 96 -20.75 7.39 -6.88
N THR A 97 -21.27 6.77 -5.81
CA THR A 97 -20.83 7.06 -4.44
C THR A 97 -19.61 6.23 -4.08
N VAL A 98 -18.57 6.88 -3.57
CA VAL A 98 -17.45 6.24 -2.88
C VAL A 98 -17.84 5.99 -1.43
N ASP A 99 -17.82 4.72 -1.03
CA ASP A 99 -17.96 4.29 0.36
C ASP A 99 -16.58 4.26 1.04
N ALA A 100 -16.33 5.25 1.90
CA ALA A 100 -15.09 5.41 2.62
C ALA A 100 -14.88 4.32 3.67
N SER A 101 -15.96 3.77 4.22
CA SER A 101 -15.90 2.64 5.16
C SER A 101 -15.43 1.37 4.45
N LYS A 102 -15.95 1.11 3.25
CA LYS A 102 -15.52 0.00 2.39
C LYS A 102 -14.05 0.14 1.98
N GLN A 103 -13.60 1.36 1.65
CA GLN A 103 -12.18 1.63 1.38
C GLN A 103 -11.28 1.26 2.58
N ARG A 104 -11.62 1.73 3.78
CA ARG A 104 -10.90 1.37 5.03
C ARG A 104 -10.96 -0.13 5.31
N GLY A 105 -12.10 -0.76 5.04
CA GLY A 105 -12.26 -2.21 5.14
C GLY A 105 -11.30 -2.98 4.23
N ARG A 106 -11.14 -2.54 2.97
CA ARG A 106 -10.16 -3.11 2.01
C ARG A 106 -8.71 -2.89 2.45
N TYR A 107 -8.39 -1.71 2.99
CA TYR A 107 -7.06 -1.41 3.54
C TYR A 107 -6.63 -2.46 4.57
N ILE A 108 -7.55 -2.87 5.44
CA ILE A 108 -7.30 -3.90 6.44
C ILE A 108 -7.33 -5.30 5.80
N ASN A 109 -8.45 -5.69 5.18
CA ASN A 109 -8.72 -7.06 4.75
C ASN A 109 -7.82 -7.57 3.62
N THR A 110 -7.33 -6.65 2.80
CA THR A 110 -6.52 -7.00 1.62
C THR A 110 -5.16 -6.32 1.64
N GLY A 111 -5.05 -5.13 2.25
CA GLY A 111 -3.74 -4.51 2.43
C GLY A 111 -2.96 -5.19 3.55
N ILE A 112 -3.40 -4.95 4.79
CA ILE A 112 -2.68 -5.43 5.98
C ILE A 112 -2.60 -6.95 5.99
N ASP A 113 -3.74 -7.62 5.76
CA ASP A 113 -3.81 -9.07 5.91
C ASP A 113 -2.99 -9.83 4.85
N ASN A 114 -2.72 -9.24 3.68
CA ASN A 114 -1.81 -9.83 2.69
C ASN A 114 -0.35 -9.82 3.18
N PHE A 115 0.09 -8.76 3.87
CA PHE A 115 1.43 -8.75 4.47
C PHE A 115 1.49 -9.67 5.69
N VAL A 116 0.45 -9.67 6.53
CA VAL A 116 0.39 -10.52 7.73
C VAL A 116 0.31 -12.01 7.39
N SER A 117 -0.30 -12.39 6.26
CA SER A 117 -0.32 -13.80 5.84
C SER A 117 1.03 -14.30 5.33
N GLY A 118 2.03 -13.41 5.18
CA GLY A 118 3.31 -13.73 4.58
C GLY A 118 3.25 -13.85 3.06
N ARG A 119 2.16 -13.39 2.41
CA ARG A 119 2.08 -13.33 0.94
C ARG A 119 3.20 -12.44 0.41
N TYR A 120 3.39 -11.25 0.99
CA TYR A 120 4.50 -10.38 0.60
C TYR A 120 5.61 -10.41 1.65
N PRO A 121 6.85 -10.83 1.31
CA PRO A 121 7.91 -11.01 2.29
C PRO A 121 8.42 -9.70 2.90
N PHE A 122 8.47 -8.61 2.13
CA PHE A 122 8.95 -7.31 2.60
C PHE A 122 8.33 -6.13 1.84
N GLY A 123 7.87 -5.10 2.54
CA GLY A 123 7.19 -4.00 1.85
C GLY A 123 6.53 -2.96 2.74
N CYS A 124 5.59 -2.22 2.15
CA CYS A 124 4.72 -1.27 2.85
C CYS A 124 3.32 -1.19 2.22
N LEU A 125 2.40 -0.58 2.97
CA LEU A 125 1.13 -0.11 2.43
C LEU A 125 1.19 1.38 2.13
N VAL A 126 0.64 1.75 0.98
CA VAL A 126 0.38 3.13 0.62
C VAL A 126 -1.12 3.41 0.65
N GLY A 127 -1.51 4.43 1.41
CA GLY A 127 -2.86 5.00 1.38
C GLY A 127 -2.88 6.24 0.49
N TYR A 128 -3.51 6.16 -0.68
CA TYR A 128 -3.80 7.36 -1.49
C TYR A 128 -4.97 8.11 -0.86
N VAL A 129 -4.68 9.23 -0.21
CA VAL A 129 -5.68 10.09 0.42
C VAL A 129 -6.30 10.96 -0.66
N VAL A 130 -7.46 10.51 -1.15
CA VAL A 130 -8.20 11.12 -2.25
C VAL A 130 -9.11 12.25 -1.75
N GLN A 131 -9.70 12.09 -0.55
CA GLN A 131 -10.58 13.08 0.06
C GLN A 131 -10.38 13.11 1.58
N GLY A 132 -10.26 14.32 2.15
CA GLY A 132 -10.08 14.54 3.59
C GLY A 132 -8.62 14.55 4.04
N LYS A 133 -8.38 14.26 5.33
CA LYS A 133 -7.04 14.35 5.95
C LYS A 133 -6.51 12.99 6.37
N ALA A 134 -5.22 12.74 6.09
CA ALA A 134 -4.53 11.49 6.43
C ALA A 134 -4.69 11.10 7.92
N HIS A 135 -4.49 12.05 8.84
CA HIS A 135 -4.63 11.78 10.27
C HIS A 135 -6.06 11.37 10.67
N ASN A 136 -7.09 11.96 10.07
CA ASN A 136 -8.48 11.59 10.33
C ASN A 136 -8.81 10.20 9.78
N ILE A 137 -8.28 9.87 8.59
CA ILE A 137 -8.40 8.53 8.01
C ILE A 137 -7.74 7.49 8.91
N VAL A 138 -6.53 7.77 9.42
CA VAL A 138 -5.84 6.87 10.35
C VAL A 138 -6.61 6.68 11.65
N ASN A 139 -7.19 7.75 12.21
CA ASN A 139 -8.06 7.64 13.40
C ASN A 139 -9.24 6.70 13.13
N LYS A 140 -9.93 6.86 11.99
CA LYS A 140 -11.04 5.99 11.58
C LYS A 140 -10.60 4.54 11.30
N LEU A 141 -9.41 4.32 10.75
CA LEU A 141 -8.82 2.99 10.59
C LEU A 141 -8.56 2.34 11.95
N ASN A 142 -7.98 3.07 12.89
CA ASN A 142 -7.72 2.58 14.25
C ASN A 142 -9.01 2.25 15.00
N GLU A 143 -10.06 3.06 14.85
CA GLU A 143 -11.40 2.73 15.36
C GLU A 143 -11.94 1.44 14.76
N LEU A 144 -11.81 1.26 13.45
CA LEU A 144 -12.26 0.04 12.76
C LEU A 144 -11.48 -1.20 13.21
N LEU A 145 -10.16 -1.09 13.39
CA LEU A 145 -9.31 -2.16 13.94
C LEU A 145 -9.75 -2.54 15.36
N LYS A 146 -10.00 -1.55 16.23
CA LYS A 146 -10.52 -1.78 17.59
C LYS A 146 -11.88 -2.50 17.56
N LYS A 147 -12.82 -2.06 16.71
CA LYS A 147 -14.12 -2.72 16.50
C LYS A 147 -13.98 -4.16 16.02
N ARG A 148 -12.94 -4.45 15.24
CA ARG A 148 -12.60 -5.79 14.75
C ARG A 148 -11.72 -6.60 15.71
N ARG A 149 -11.62 -6.19 16.98
CA ARG A 149 -10.82 -6.86 18.03
C ARG A 149 -9.31 -6.90 17.77
N ARG A 150 -8.79 -6.04 16.88
CA ARG A 150 -7.36 -5.91 16.53
C ARG A 150 -6.70 -4.72 17.25
N LYS A 151 -6.96 -4.58 18.55
CA LYS A 151 -6.57 -3.40 19.35
C LYS A 151 -5.06 -3.20 19.49
N THR A 152 -4.27 -4.25 19.27
CA THR A 152 -2.79 -4.22 19.31
C THR A 152 -2.16 -3.89 17.97
N GLU A 153 -2.94 -3.89 16.88
CA GLU A 153 -2.47 -3.74 15.51
C GLU A 153 -2.76 -2.34 14.95
N ILE A 154 -3.01 -1.37 15.83
CA ILE A 154 -3.30 0.01 15.45
C ILE A 154 -2.09 0.67 14.79
N LEU A 155 -2.36 1.60 13.89
CA LEU A 155 -1.36 2.42 13.23
C LEU A 155 -0.89 3.52 14.20
N ILE A 156 0.40 3.52 14.50
CA ILE A 156 1.06 4.48 15.38
C ILE A 156 1.97 5.38 14.55
N LYS A 157 1.92 6.69 14.77
CA LYS A 157 2.76 7.65 14.01
C LYS A 157 4.24 7.32 14.20
N ASN A 158 4.98 7.26 13.10
CA ASN A 158 6.41 6.96 13.12
C ASN A 158 7.11 7.66 11.94
N GLN A 159 8.16 8.42 12.22
CA GLN A 159 8.86 9.22 11.22
C GLN A 159 10.05 8.45 10.61
N PHE A 160 9.78 7.32 9.95
CA PHE A 160 10.81 6.54 9.27
C PHE A 160 11.22 7.11 7.91
N ILE A 161 10.49 8.10 7.39
CA ILE A 161 10.87 8.90 6.21
C ILE A 161 11.17 10.32 6.70
N HIS A 162 12.37 10.80 6.40
CA HIS A 162 12.79 12.15 6.79
C HIS A 162 11.87 13.21 6.16
N ASN A 163 11.46 14.20 6.96
CA ASN A 163 10.55 15.28 6.55
C ASN A 163 9.21 14.85 5.93
N PHE A 164 8.71 13.66 6.25
CA PHE A 164 7.40 13.21 5.80
C PHE A 164 6.50 12.84 6.99
N GLU A 165 5.39 13.59 7.14
CA GLU A 165 4.60 13.57 8.38
C GLU A 165 3.57 12.43 8.46
N THR A 166 3.17 11.89 7.31
CA THR A 166 2.04 10.95 7.22
C THR A 166 2.53 9.50 7.09
N CYS A 167 3.50 9.17 7.95
CA CYS A 167 4.06 7.83 8.13
C CYS A 167 3.62 7.21 9.45
N TYR A 168 3.26 5.92 9.40
CA TYR A 168 2.79 5.14 10.54
C TYR A 168 3.36 3.73 10.49
N ILE A 169 3.46 3.07 11.65
CA ILE A 169 3.80 1.65 11.78
C ILE A 169 2.71 0.94 12.58
N SER A 170 2.35 -0.27 12.18
CA SER A 170 1.59 -1.21 13.02
C SER A 170 2.41 -2.48 13.26
N THR A 171 2.13 -3.14 14.39
CA THR A 171 2.80 -4.40 14.77
C THR A 171 1.78 -5.52 14.75
N HIS A 172 2.13 -6.63 14.09
CA HIS A 172 1.26 -7.81 13.98
C HIS A 172 1.99 -9.05 14.46
N LEU A 173 1.33 -9.83 15.32
CA LEU A 173 1.83 -11.13 15.77
C LEU A 173 1.50 -12.19 14.73
N MET A 174 2.52 -12.90 14.28
CA MET A 174 2.42 -14.02 13.36
C MET A 174 2.15 -15.32 14.14
N SER A 175 1.62 -16.33 13.44
CA SER A 175 1.33 -17.65 14.00
C SER A 175 2.55 -18.34 14.62
N ASN A 176 3.76 -18.04 14.15
CA ASN A 176 5.03 -18.54 14.66
C ASN A 176 5.60 -17.73 15.85
N LYS A 177 4.80 -16.83 16.45
CA LYS A 177 5.19 -15.90 17.53
C LYS A 177 6.21 -14.83 17.14
N ASN A 178 6.58 -14.71 15.86
CA ASN A 178 7.32 -13.56 15.37
C ASN A 178 6.39 -12.36 15.23
N SER A 179 6.95 -11.15 15.26
CA SER A 179 6.22 -9.92 14.98
C SER A 179 6.67 -9.31 13.67
N ILE A 180 5.71 -8.86 12.85
CA ILE A 180 6.01 -8.00 11.70
C ILE A 180 5.71 -6.54 12.06
N HIS A 181 6.57 -5.64 11.60
CA HIS A 181 6.35 -4.20 11.66
C HIS A 181 5.99 -3.71 10.26
N LEU A 182 4.72 -3.40 10.05
CA LEU A 182 4.22 -2.97 8.76
C LEU A 182 4.30 -1.45 8.66
N LYS A 183 4.96 -0.96 7.60
CA LYS A 183 5.07 0.46 7.31
C LYS A 183 3.85 0.93 6.52
N HIS A 184 3.32 2.08 6.90
CA HIS A 184 2.19 2.73 6.24
C HIS A 184 2.58 4.15 5.85
N ILE A 185 2.35 4.49 4.58
CA ILE A 185 2.65 5.80 4.02
C ILE A 185 1.34 6.35 3.44
N PHE A 186 0.90 7.53 3.87
CA PHE A 186 -0.32 8.14 3.35
C PHE A 186 0.06 9.32 2.46
N LEU A 187 -0.16 9.19 1.15
CA LEU A 187 0.15 10.20 0.15
C LEU A 187 -1.14 10.96 -0.18
N LYS A 188 -1.11 12.28 -0.03
CA LYS A 188 -2.25 13.12 -0.39
C LYS A 188 -2.24 13.35 -1.90
N PHE A 189 -3.33 12.99 -2.55
CA PHE A 189 -3.65 13.41 -3.91
C PHE A 189 -4.99 14.15 -3.82
#